data_AF-M3HTC2-F1
#
_entry.id   AF-M3HTC2-F1
#
_cell.length_a   1.000
_cell.length_b   1.000
_cell.length_c   1.000
_cell.angle_alpha   90.00
_cell.angle_beta   90.00
_cell.angle_gamma   90.00
#
_symmetry.space_group_name_H-M   'P 1'
#
loop_
_entity.id
_entity.type
_entity.pdbx_description
1 polymer ?
#
loop_
_entity_poly.entity_id
_entity_poly.type
_entity_poly.pdbx_seq_one_letter_code
_entity_poly.pdbx_strand_id
1 'polypeptide(L)'
;MEGLIGEIKKELVGKNTVSFSFKSGDIDGVLVFLDGQFLGKTPLQRSDILPGNRKVKYYMDGFQSEEKKVSIQDGGSFEMILSKTPKDGLISVTSNPEGASVYLGSEFLGKTPITNIRVKTGYNRLRLSMEGHVDLLKGVEIKKDEETKLDLVLKQGNTITYYKNKQNVFLDHSYNDFSIYSLYGTLLFYVGYYYFNLKANDLYDRARSRVNLTGLYYASLSAPQDQFIGLYFYEERIIRETNRDAGKYQKLAGNFGRHEGLTGGVMIYGMAAMLILAITFYWLGLDEETLDVGAVPKNLNNPYAIPGQFIEIDSFAKFNLKF
;
A
#
# COMPACT_ATOMS: atom_id res chain seq x y z
N MET A 1 10.28 -24.02 20.49
CA MET A 1 10.60 -24.15 19.05
C MET A 1 11.84 -23.37 18.66
N GLU A 2 12.11 -22.18 19.24
CA GLU A 2 13.32 -21.40 18.91
C GLU A 2 14.64 -22.10 19.27
N GLY A 3 14.70 -22.85 20.39
CA GLY A 3 15.92 -23.56 20.80
C GLY A 3 16.34 -24.67 19.83
N LEU A 4 15.39 -25.48 19.35
CA LEU A 4 15.65 -26.60 18.45
C LEU A 4 16.10 -26.12 17.05
N ILE A 5 15.52 -25.02 16.55
CA ILE A 5 15.93 -24.39 15.29
C ILE A 5 17.34 -23.79 15.43
N GLY A 6 17.66 -23.23 16.60
CA GLY A 6 19.00 -22.73 16.93
C GLY A 6 20.07 -23.82 16.92
N GLU A 7 19.79 -24.98 17.51
CA GLU A 7 20.70 -26.14 17.52
C GLU A 7 20.89 -26.72 16.11
N ILE A 8 19.81 -26.92 15.35
CA ILE A 8 19.89 -27.45 13.98
C ILE A 8 20.70 -26.51 13.07
N LYS A 9 20.52 -25.19 13.22
CA LYS A 9 21.29 -24.19 12.46
C LYS A 9 22.77 -24.19 12.85
N LYS A 10 23.08 -24.39 14.13
CA LYS A 10 24.46 -24.51 14.65
C LYS A 10 25.16 -25.76 14.12
N GLU A 11 24.43 -26.88 14.00
CA GLU A 11 24.92 -28.13 13.43
C GLU A 11 25.17 -28.01 11.91
N LEU A 12 24.26 -27.35 11.18
CA LEU A 12 24.33 -27.18 9.71
C LEU A 12 25.36 -26.15 9.24
N VAL A 13 25.59 -25.09 10.02
CA VAL A 13 26.47 -23.97 9.66
C VAL A 13 27.94 -24.23 10.05
N GLY A 14 28.20 -25.29 10.82
CA GLY A 14 29.53 -25.62 11.34
C GLY A 14 29.91 -24.71 12.51
N LYS A 15 30.80 -25.20 13.38
CA LYS A 15 31.23 -24.61 14.67
C LYS A 15 31.86 -23.21 14.62
N ASN A 16 31.79 -22.51 13.49
CA ASN A 16 32.52 -21.27 13.24
C ASN A 16 31.55 -20.10 13.05
N THR A 17 30.57 -19.89 13.91
CA THR A 17 29.81 -18.63 13.94
C THR A 17 30.44 -17.67 14.94
N VAL A 18 30.48 -16.38 14.60
CA VAL A 18 31.05 -15.33 15.44
C VAL A 18 29.98 -14.34 15.90
N SER A 19 30.26 -13.68 17.04
CA SER A 19 29.44 -12.58 17.55
C SER A 19 29.86 -11.27 16.91
N PHE A 20 28.94 -10.63 16.18
CA PHE A 20 29.18 -9.39 15.46
C PHE A 20 28.11 -8.36 15.81
N SER A 21 28.55 -7.13 16.10
CA SER A 21 27.69 -6.01 16.45
C SER A 21 27.65 -4.97 15.32
N PHE A 22 26.47 -4.43 15.06
CA PHE A 22 26.24 -3.37 14.08
C PHE A 22 25.72 -2.14 14.84
N LYS A 23 26.46 -1.03 14.74
CA LYS A 23 26.14 0.25 15.35
C LYS A 23 26.07 1.34 14.28
N SER A 24 25.38 2.44 14.55
CA SER A 24 25.23 3.56 13.61
C SER A 24 25.43 4.90 14.32
N GLY A 25 26.50 5.00 15.11
CA GLY A 25 26.73 6.13 16.01
C GLY A 25 25.56 6.32 16.97
N ASP A 26 24.98 7.52 16.97
CA ASP A 26 23.85 7.92 17.82
C ASP A 26 22.47 7.65 17.21
N ILE A 27 22.41 7.06 16.00
CA ILE A 27 21.15 6.88 15.26
C ILE A 27 20.69 5.43 15.38
N ASP A 28 19.56 5.20 16.02
CA ASP A 28 18.94 3.88 16.11
C ASP A 28 17.95 3.62 14.97
N GLY A 29 17.66 2.35 14.68
CA GLY A 29 16.61 1.94 13.75
C GLY A 29 17.04 1.72 12.30
N VAL A 30 18.35 1.72 11.99
CA VAL A 30 18.89 1.52 10.63
C VAL A 30 18.72 0.08 10.21
N LEU A 31 18.14 -0.17 9.04
CA LEU A 31 17.97 -1.52 8.50
C LEU A 31 19.32 -2.05 8.01
N VAL A 32 19.73 -3.22 8.50
CA VAL A 32 21.00 -3.88 8.17
C VAL A 32 20.74 -5.15 7.37
N PHE A 33 21.48 -5.28 6.27
CA PHE A 33 21.47 -6.45 5.39
C PHE A 33 22.90 -6.99 5.25
N LEU A 34 23.04 -8.32 5.34
CA LEU A 34 24.31 -9.02 5.12
C LEU A 34 24.16 -9.98 3.95
N ASP A 35 24.98 -9.81 2.92
CA ASP A 35 24.91 -10.55 1.65
C ASP A 35 23.50 -10.56 1.03
N GLY A 36 22.76 -9.46 1.22
CA GLY A 36 21.38 -9.31 0.75
C GLY A 36 20.30 -9.85 1.70
N GLN A 37 20.66 -10.58 2.76
CA GLN A 37 19.71 -11.05 3.77
C GLN A 37 19.48 -9.98 4.85
N PHE A 38 18.23 -9.68 5.15
CA PHE A 38 17.87 -8.76 6.23
C PHE A 38 18.21 -9.36 7.60
N LEU A 39 19.00 -8.65 8.41
CA LEU A 39 19.41 -9.09 9.74
C LEU A 39 18.63 -8.42 10.88
N GLY A 40 18.19 -7.18 10.70
CA GLY A 40 17.49 -6.42 11.74
C GLY A 40 17.74 -4.92 11.67
N LYS A 41 17.46 -4.23 12.78
CA LYS A 41 17.66 -2.79 12.94
C LYS A 41 18.76 -2.50 13.98
N THR A 42 19.56 -1.45 13.78
CA THR A 42 20.54 -1.03 14.79
C THR A 42 19.91 -0.44 16.06
N PRO A 43 20.58 -0.54 17.21
CA PRO A 43 21.81 -1.30 17.47
C PRO A 43 21.51 -2.80 17.43
N LEU A 44 22.32 -3.57 16.69
CA LEU A 44 22.06 -4.99 16.44
C LEU A 44 23.26 -5.83 16.87
N GLN A 45 23.03 -6.90 17.63
CA GLN A 45 24.05 -7.88 17.93
C GLN A 45 23.58 -9.28 17.49
N ARG A 46 24.43 -9.99 16.74
CA ARG A 46 24.13 -11.34 16.23
C ARG A 46 25.30 -12.27 16.53
N SER A 47 25.01 -13.44 17.09
CA SER A 47 25.98 -14.49 17.40
C SER A 47 26.04 -15.61 16.36
N ASP A 48 25.25 -15.52 15.30
CA ASP A 48 25.08 -16.54 14.26
C ASP A 48 25.64 -16.11 12.89
N ILE A 49 26.66 -15.25 12.89
CA ILE A 49 27.29 -14.75 11.66
C ILE A 49 28.48 -15.61 11.30
N LEU A 50 28.55 -16.03 10.03
CA LEU A 50 29.69 -16.77 9.50
C LEU A 50 30.88 -15.84 9.19
N PRO A 51 32.13 -16.21 9.55
CA PRO A 51 33.32 -15.46 9.22
C PRO A 51 33.57 -15.45 7.71
N GLY A 52 34.38 -14.48 7.27
CA GLY A 52 34.73 -14.24 5.88
C GLY A 52 34.50 -12.78 5.45
N ASN A 53 34.83 -12.51 4.19
CA ASN A 53 34.54 -11.22 3.55
C ASN A 53 33.06 -11.17 3.15
N ARG A 54 32.30 -10.30 3.79
CA ARG A 54 30.85 -10.19 3.63
C ARG A 54 30.46 -8.79 3.16
N LYS A 55 29.35 -8.68 2.45
CA LYS A 55 28.80 -7.40 2.01
C LYS A 55 27.74 -6.94 2.99
N VAL A 56 27.99 -5.83 3.68
CA VAL A 56 27.01 -5.19 4.54
C VAL A 56 26.37 -4.04 3.76
N LYS A 57 25.06 -4.09 3.58
CA LYS A 57 24.27 -2.98 3.06
C LYS A 57 23.39 -2.45 4.17
N TYR A 58 23.33 -1.13 4.31
CA TYR A 58 22.49 -0.49 5.31
C TYR A 58 21.64 0.61 4.69
N TYR A 59 20.44 0.77 5.26
CA TYR A 59 19.44 1.67 4.75
C TYR A 59 18.63 2.28 5.90
N MET A 60 18.41 3.59 5.80
CA MET A 60 17.48 4.33 6.63
C MET A 60 16.83 5.39 5.75
N ASP A 61 15.52 5.61 5.91
CA ASP A 61 14.88 6.66 5.15
C ASP A 61 15.50 8.03 5.48
N GLY A 62 15.79 8.80 4.44
CA GLY A 62 16.46 10.09 4.54
C GLY A 62 17.99 10.06 4.58
N PHE A 63 18.59 8.87 4.51
CA PHE A 63 20.04 8.69 4.47
C PHE A 63 20.47 7.95 3.21
N GLN A 64 21.69 8.23 2.76
CA GLN A 64 22.27 7.56 1.60
C GLN A 64 22.53 6.10 1.94
N SER A 65 21.98 5.18 1.14
CA SER A 65 22.28 3.76 1.29
C SER A 65 23.69 3.47 0.81
N GLU A 66 24.46 2.73 1.60
CA GLU A 66 25.82 2.32 1.23
C GLU A 66 25.96 0.80 1.35
N GLU A 67 26.82 0.22 0.51
CA GLU A 67 27.26 -1.16 0.59
C GLU A 67 28.77 -1.17 0.86
N LYS A 68 29.18 -1.82 1.95
CA LYS A 68 30.59 -1.96 2.34
C LYS A 68 30.97 -3.42 2.48
N LYS A 69 32.17 -3.76 2.02
CA LYS A 69 32.76 -5.08 2.27
C LYS A 69 33.44 -5.05 3.63
N VAL A 70 33.08 -6.00 4.49
CA VAL A 70 33.61 -6.14 5.84
C VAL A 70 34.24 -7.53 5.97
N SER A 71 35.47 -7.59 6.46
CA SER A 71 36.13 -8.85 6.81
C SER A 71 35.77 -9.20 8.24
N ILE A 72 35.04 -10.30 8.41
CA ILE A 72 34.60 -10.79 9.72
C ILE A 72 35.48 -11.99 10.07
N GLN A 73 36.46 -11.84 10.98
CA GLN A 73 37.42 -12.92 11.26
C GLN A 73 37.46 -13.42 12.71
N ASP A 74 37.04 -12.67 13.74
CA ASP A 74 37.01 -13.18 15.14
C ASP A 74 36.10 -12.36 16.06
N GLY A 75 34.83 -12.23 15.66
CA GLY A 75 33.92 -11.29 16.30
C GLY A 75 34.35 -9.84 16.09
N GLY A 76 33.45 -8.90 16.37
CA GLY A 76 33.75 -7.50 16.13
C GLY A 76 32.55 -6.59 16.09
N SER A 77 32.81 -5.34 15.74
CA SER A 77 31.79 -4.32 15.55
C SER A 77 31.98 -3.65 14.21
N PHE A 78 30.90 -3.49 13.45
CA PHE A 78 30.83 -2.59 12.32
C PHE A 78 30.04 -1.35 12.72
N GLU A 79 30.70 -0.21 12.64
CA GLU A 79 30.07 1.09 12.81
C GLU A 79 29.74 1.69 11.45
N MET A 80 28.46 1.97 11.25
CA MET A 80 27.92 2.60 10.05
C MET A 80 27.93 4.09 10.23
N ILE A 81 28.53 4.78 9.27
CA ILE A 81 28.43 6.23 9.15
C ILE A 81 27.30 6.51 8.18
N LEU A 82 26.26 7.19 8.68
CA LEU A 82 25.12 7.61 7.87
C LEU A 82 25.33 9.03 7.39
N SER A 83 25.41 9.21 6.08
CA SER A 83 25.34 10.52 5.47
C SER A 83 23.88 10.82 5.11
N LYS A 84 23.31 11.90 5.68
CA LYS A 84 22.00 12.38 5.26
C LYS A 84 22.05 12.65 3.76
N THR A 85 21.08 12.14 3.02
CA THR A 85 20.92 12.56 1.63
C THR A 85 20.42 14.00 1.68
N PRO A 86 21.13 15.00 1.12
CA PRO A 86 20.57 16.33 0.98
C PRO A 86 19.34 16.18 0.09
N LYS A 87 18.17 16.31 0.69
CA LYS A 87 16.88 16.22 -0.01
C LYS A 87 16.52 17.54 -0.67
N ASP A 88 17.38 18.56 -0.59
CA ASP A 88 17.01 19.90 -1.01
C ASP A 88 17.67 20.24 -2.35
N GLY A 89 16.85 20.57 -3.35
CA GLY A 89 17.27 21.29 -4.55
C GLY A 89 16.87 22.75 -4.42
N LEU A 90 17.31 23.58 -5.37
CA LEU A 90 16.94 25.00 -5.42
C LEU A 90 15.95 25.24 -6.55
N ILE A 91 14.89 25.99 -6.27
CA ILE A 91 13.92 26.41 -7.28
C ILE A 91 13.79 27.94 -7.29
N SER A 92 13.76 28.49 -8.50
CA SER A 92 13.53 29.91 -8.78
C SER A 92 12.42 30.00 -9.83
N VAL A 93 11.35 30.73 -9.52
CA VAL A 93 10.16 30.82 -10.37
C VAL A 93 9.77 32.27 -10.55
N THR A 94 9.63 32.69 -11.81
CA THR A 94 9.07 33.98 -12.20
C THR A 94 7.78 33.78 -12.98
N SER A 95 6.90 34.78 -12.95
CA SER A 95 5.68 34.75 -13.77
C SER A 95 5.37 36.09 -14.40
N ASN A 96 4.65 36.03 -15.53
CA ASN A 96 4.04 37.19 -16.16
C ASN A 96 2.51 36.99 -16.27
N PRO A 97 1.68 37.80 -15.58
CA PRO A 97 2.05 38.85 -14.63
C PRO A 97 2.71 38.34 -13.33
N GLU A 98 3.43 39.22 -12.64
CA GLU A 98 4.04 38.94 -11.32
C GLU A 98 2.97 38.88 -10.20
N GLY A 99 3.35 38.35 -9.03
CA GLY A 99 2.47 38.23 -7.86
C GLY A 99 1.61 36.96 -7.80
N ALA A 100 1.84 35.98 -8.67
CA ALA A 100 1.17 34.69 -8.62
C ALA A 100 1.65 33.85 -7.41
N SER A 101 0.72 33.19 -6.72
CA SER A 101 1.01 32.26 -5.63
C SER A 101 1.60 30.96 -6.20
N VAL A 102 2.79 30.57 -5.70
CA VAL A 102 3.54 29.39 -6.14
C VAL A 102 3.37 28.26 -5.14
N TYR A 103 3.00 27.09 -5.64
CA TYR A 103 2.92 25.85 -4.86
C TYR A 103 3.73 24.75 -5.54
N LEU A 104 4.39 23.92 -4.75
CA LEU A 104 5.06 22.71 -5.20
C LEU A 104 4.45 21.50 -4.49
N GLY A 105 3.64 20.73 -5.23
CA GLY A 105 2.69 19.80 -4.60
C GLY A 105 1.71 20.57 -3.69
N SER A 106 1.66 20.19 -2.42
CA SER A 106 0.83 20.83 -1.39
C SER A 106 1.52 22.01 -0.67
N GLU A 107 2.82 22.21 -0.88
CA GLU A 107 3.61 23.20 -0.14
C GLU A 107 3.54 24.57 -0.80
N PHE A 108 3.17 25.60 -0.04
CA PHE A 108 3.17 26.98 -0.51
C PHE A 108 4.58 27.58 -0.38
N LEU A 109 5.16 28.00 -1.50
CA LEU A 109 6.54 28.53 -1.55
C LEU A 109 6.60 30.05 -1.45
N GLY A 110 5.48 30.75 -1.71
CA GLY A 110 5.42 32.22 -1.74
C GLY A 110 4.76 32.76 -3.01
N LYS A 111 5.01 34.04 -3.32
CA LYS A 111 4.51 34.69 -4.54
C LYS A 111 5.66 35.00 -5.49
N THR A 112 5.45 34.83 -6.78
CA THR A 112 6.44 35.16 -7.82
C THR A 112 6.78 36.66 -7.83
N PRO A 113 8.04 37.04 -8.07
CA PRO A 113 9.19 36.16 -8.29
C PRO A 113 9.73 35.56 -6.96
N ILE A 114 10.01 34.25 -6.97
CA ILE A 114 10.73 33.56 -5.89
C ILE A 114 12.10 33.12 -6.40
N THR A 115 13.11 33.12 -5.53
CA THR A 115 14.49 32.80 -5.92
C THR A 115 15.18 31.95 -4.85
N ASN A 116 15.89 30.90 -5.28
CA ASN A 116 16.71 30.02 -4.44
C ASN A 116 15.96 29.42 -3.23
N ILE A 117 14.69 29.04 -3.41
CA ILE A 117 13.95 28.35 -2.36
C ILE A 117 14.40 26.89 -2.32
N ARG A 118 14.70 26.40 -1.12
CA ARG A 118 15.05 25.00 -0.89
C ARG A 118 13.80 24.14 -0.86
N VAL A 119 13.76 23.12 -1.71
CA VAL A 119 12.60 22.23 -1.88
C VAL A 119 13.03 20.79 -2.06
N LYS A 120 12.15 19.85 -1.72
CA LYS A 120 12.44 18.41 -1.85
C LYS A 120 12.77 18.03 -3.30
N THR A 121 13.87 17.31 -3.48
CA THR A 121 14.31 16.76 -4.77
C THR A 121 13.36 15.66 -5.27
N GLY A 122 13.36 15.45 -6.59
CA GLY A 122 12.49 14.51 -7.29
C GLY A 122 11.47 15.19 -8.20
N TYR A 123 10.62 14.37 -8.82
CA TYR A 123 9.51 14.85 -9.63
C TYR A 123 8.42 15.42 -8.74
N ASN A 124 8.09 16.69 -8.95
CA ASN A 124 7.02 17.39 -8.27
C ASN A 124 6.17 18.17 -9.28
N ARG A 125 5.00 18.62 -8.83
CA ARG A 125 4.09 19.42 -9.65
C ARG A 125 4.12 20.86 -9.18
N LEU A 126 4.53 21.77 -10.04
CA LEU A 126 4.48 23.20 -9.79
C LEU A 126 3.11 23.75 -10.21
N ARG A 127 2.50 24.55 -9.32
CA ARG A 127 1.27 25.28 -9.57
C ARG A 127 1.49 26.77 -9.34
N LEU A 128 1.06 27.57 -10.31
CA LEU A 128 0.93 29.01 -10.16
C LEU A 128 -0.55 29.37 -10.15
N SER A 129 -0.99 30.11 -9.14
CA SER A 129 -2.38 30.55 -8.99
C SER A 129 -2.44 32.05 -8.78
N MET A 130 -3.31 32.72 -9.54
CA MET A 130 -3.49 34.16 -9.46
C MET A 130 -4.94 34.52 -9.77
N GLU A 131 -5.48 35.48 -9.03
CA GLU A 131 -6.84 35.96 -9.25
C GLU A 131 -7.02 36.52 -10.66
N GLY A 132 -8.15 36.20 -11.30
CA GLY A 132 -8.45 36.61 -12.68
C GLY A 132 -7.62 35.92 -13.77
N HIS A 133 -6.78 34.94 -13.39
CA HIS A 133 -5.97 34.15 -14.31
C HIS A 133 -6.27 32.65 -14.16
N VAL A 134 -6.00 31.91 -15.23
CA VAL A 134 -6.07 30.44 -15.23
C VAL A 134 -4.82 29.90 -14.53
N ASP A 135 -5.02 29.07 -13.50
CA ASP A 135 -3.94 28.39 -12.79
C ASP A 135 -3.05 27.62 -13.77
N LEU A 136 -1.74 27.82 -13.69
CA LEU A 136 -0.78 27.13 -14.56
C LEU A 136 -0.13 25.96 -13.84
N LEU A 137 0.05 24.88 -14.59
CA LEU A 137 0.44 23.57 -14.11
C LEU A 137 1.62 23.02 -14.89
N LYS A 138 2.70 22.66 -14.19
CA LYS A 138 3.89 22.11 -14.83
C LYS A 138 4.53 21.04 -13.95
N GLY A 139 4.78 19.85 -14.53
CA GLY A 139 5.65 18.85 -13.91
C GLY A 139 7.09 19.33 -13.94
N VAL A 140 7.80 19.24 -12.82
CA VAL A 140 9.17 19.70 -12.67
C VAL A 140 10.00 18.61 -11.99
N GLU A 141 11.21 18.38 -12.47
CA GLU A 141 12.18 17.51 -11.81
C GLU A 141 13.18 18.37 -11.06
N ILE A 142 13.19 18.29 -9.74
CA ILE A 142 14.14 19.03 -8.91
C ILE A 142 15.33 18.13 -8.65
N LYS A 143 16.47 18.50 -9.23
CA LYS A 143 17.74 17.80 -9.04
C LYS A 143 18.48 18.37 -7.84
N LYS A 144 19.31 17.52 -7.24
CA LYS A 144 20.14 17.86 -6.08
C LYS A 144 21.22 18.86 -6.50
N ASP A 145 21.45 19.88 -5.67
CA ASP A 145 22.48 20.92 -5.86
C ASP A 145 22.41 21.67 -7.21
N GLU A 146 21.27 21.56 -7.92
CA GLU A 146 21.00 22.25 -9.18
C GLU A 146 19.86 23.27 -8.97
N GLU A 147 20.01 24.45 -9.56
CA GLU A 147 18.95 25.47 -9.54
C GLU A 147 18.01 25.26 -10.74
N THR A 148 16.76 24.93 -10.45
CA THR A 148 15.71 24.82 -11.47
C THR A 148 15.05 26.19 -11.66
N LYS A 149 15.33 26.84 -12.80
CA LYS A 149 14.75 28.14 -13.17
C LYS A 149 13.55 27.97 -14.09
N LEU A 150 12.44 28.63 -13.76
CA LEU A 150 11.19 28.53 -14.51
C LEU A 150 10.58 29.91 -14.71
N ASP A 151 10.41 30.29 -15.97
CA ASP A 151 9.70 31.50 -16.37
C ASP A 151 8.38 31.09 -17.04
N LEU A 152 7.26 31.54 -16.46
CA LEU A 152 5.92 31.06 -16.81
C LEU A 152 4.97 32.22 -17.11
N VAL A 153 4.08 32.04 -18.08
CA VAL A 153 3.12 33.08 -18.49
C VAL A 153 1.72 32.61 -18.14
N LEU A 154 0.99 33.41 -17.37
CA LEU A 154 -0.39 33.12 -16.99
C LEU A 154 -1.36 33.71 -18.01
N LYS A 155 -2.40 32.93 -18.36
CA LYS A 155 -3.48 33.38 -19.24
C LYS A 155 -4.59 34.01 -18.40
N GLN A 156 -5.15 35.12 -18.87
CA GLN A 156 -6.34 35.72 -18.24
C GLN A 156 -7.54 34.77 -18.37
N GLY A 157 -8.34 34.67 -17.32
CA GLY A 157 -9.53 33.84 -17.29
C GLY A 157 -9.83 33.27 -15.91
N ASN A 158 -10.84 32.40 -15.84
CA ASN A 158 -11.19 31.69 -14.62
C ASN A 158 -10.80 30.21 -14.77
N THR A 159 -9.99 29.70 -13.85
CA THR A 159 -9.53 28.29 -13.81
C THR A 159 -10.68 27.29 -13.93
N ILE A 160 -11.80 27.52 -13.24
CA ILE A 160 -12.96 26.62 -13.22
C ILE A 160 -13.67 26.61 -14.59
N THR A 161 -13.68 27.74 -15.30
CA THR A 161 -14.27 27.84 -16.64
C THR A 161 -13.37 27.26 -17.72
N TYR A 162 -12.04 27.44 -17.58
CA TYR A 162 -11.05 26.96 -18.54
C TYR A 162 -10.86 25.45 -18.46
N TYR A 163 -10.76 24.91 -17.26
CA TYR A 163 -10.71 23.48 -17.00
C TYR A 163 -12.11 22.98 -16.64
N LYS A 164 -12.96 22.79 -17.66
CA LYS A 164 -14.30 22.20 -17.48
C LYS A 164 -14.26 20.83 -16.83
N ASN A 165 -13.23 20.04 -17.14
CA ASN A 165 -12.95 18.78 -16.46
C ASN A 165 -12.33 19.04 -15.07
N LYS A 166 -13.08 18.68 -14.02
CA LYS A 166 -12.65 18.78 -12.61
C LYS A 166 -11.43 17.90 -12.28
N GLN A 167 -11.06 16.93 -13.10
CA GLN A 167 -9.79 16.20 -12.96
C GLN A 167 -8.56 17.08 -13.27
N ASN A 168 -8.75 18.13 -14.07
CA ASN A 168 -7.68 19.08 -14.42
C ASN A 168 -7.60 20.28 -13.45
N VAL A 169 -8.60 20.43 -12.56
CA VAL A 169 -8.60 21.40 -11.45
C VAL A 169 -8.35 20.64 -10.14
N PHE A 170 -7.32 21.06 -9.41
CA PHE A 170 -6.67 20.32 -8.33
C PHE A 170 -7.52 19.53 -7.32
N LEU A 171 -7.10 18.27 -7.15
CA LEU A 171 -6.72 17.63 -5.88
C LEU A 171 -5.35 16.95 -6.08
N ASP A 172 -4.51 16.85 -5.04
CA ASP A 172 -3.22 16.10 -5.09
C ASP A 172 -3.42 14.62 -5.45
N HIS A 173 -4.62 14.10 -5.19
CA HIS A 173 -5.12 12.82 -5.66
C HIS A 173 -6.38 13.05 -6.49
N SER A 174 -6.34 12.63 -7.75
CA SER A 174 -7.50 12.59 -8.63
C SER A 174 -8.50 11.53 -8.16
N TYR A 175 -9.76 11.66 -8.56
CA TYR A 175 -10.73 10.57 -8.46
C TYR A 175 -10.22 9.28 -9.12
N ASN A 176 -9.44 9.41 -10.22
CA ASN A 176 -8.79 8.26 -10.84
C ASN A 176 -7.73 7.63 -9.91
N ASP A 177 -6.94 8.44 -9.21
CA ASP A 177 -5.95 7.93 -8.25
C ASP A 177 -6.65 7.17 -7.10
N PHE A 178 -7.74 7.73 -6.56
CA PHE A 178 -8.54 7.05 -5.55
C PHE A 178 -9.20 5.76 -6.07
N SER A 179 -9.63 5.74 -7.33
CA SER A 179 -10.16 4.52 -7.96
C SER A 179 -9.09 3.43 -8.05
N ILE A 180 -7.86 3.80 -8.46
CA ILE A 180 -6.71 2.89 -8.58
C ILE A 180 -6.27 2.41 -7.20
N TYR A 181 -6.19 3.30 -6.20
CA TYR A 181 -5.86 2.93 -4.82
C TYR A 181 -6.90 1.98 -4.22
N SER A 182 -8.17 2.19 -4.54
CA SER A 182 -9.25 1.29 -4.11
C SER A 182 -9.13 -0.09 -4.79
N LEU A 183 -8.71 -0.15 -6.06
CA LEU A 183 -8.38 -1.41 -6.72
C LEU A 183 -7.18 -2.11 -6.06
N TYR A 184 -6.10 -1.39 -5.73
CA TYR A 184 -4.99 -1.96 -4.98
C TYR A 184 -5.39 -2.40 -3.57
N GLY A 185 -6.27 -1.66 -2.91
CA GLY A 185 -6.87 -2.05 -1.63
C GLY A 185 -7.65 -3.36 -1.74
N THR A 186 -8.40 -3.54 -2.82
CA THR A 186 -9.11 -4.79 -3.11
C THR A 186 -8.12 -5.96 -3.22
N LEU A 187 -7.02 -5.79 -3.96
CA LEU A 187 -5.98 -6.82 -4.08
C LEU A 187 -5.34 -7.14 -2.71
N LEU A 188 -5.05 -6.13 -1.90
CA LEU A 188 -4.51 -6.30 -0.54
C LEU A 188 -5.44 -7.17 0.32
N PHE A 189 -6.74 -6.84 0.35
CA PHE A 189 -7.70 -7.63 1.11
C PHE A 189 -7.89 -9.04 0.54
N TYR A 190 -7.77 -9.23 -0.78
CA TYR A 190 -7.81 -10.56 -1.40
C TYR A 190 -6.62 -11.43 -0.99
N VAL A 191 -5.41 -10.86 -1.01
CA VAL A 191 -4.20 -11.55 -0.53
C VAL A 191 -4.33 -11.88 0.96
N GLY A 192 -4.86 -10.95 1.77
CA GLY A 192 -5.15 -11.19 3.18
C GLY A 192 -6.17 -12.32 3.41
N TYR A 193 -7.27 -12.33 2.66
CA TYR A 193 -8.27 -13.41 2.67
C TYR A 193 -7.61 -14.77 2.41
N TYR A 194 -6.81 -14.87 1.36
CA TYR A 194 -6.11 -16.10 1.00
C TYR A 194 -5.14 -16.54 2.09
N TYR A 195 -4.32 -15.63 2.60
CA TYR A 195 -3.35 -15.89 3.65
C TYR A 195 -4.00 -16.42 4.93
N PHE A 196 -5.07 -15.77 5.41
CA PHE A 196 -5.73 -16.17 6.65
C PHE A 196 -6.45 -17.51 6.51
N ASN A 197 -7.06 -17.80 5.36
CA ASN A 197 -7.63 -19.12 5.09
C ASN A 197 -6.56 -20.21 5.01
N LEU A 198 -5.41 -19.95 4.39
CA LEU A 198 -4.28 -20.89 4.43
C LEU A 198 -3.81 -21.17 5.85
N LYS A 199 -3.68 -20.14 6.69
CA LYS A 199 -3.30 -20.31 8.10
C LYS A 199 -4.32 -21.08 8.92
N ALA A 200 -5.62 -20.84 8.68
CA ALA A 200 -6.68 -21.61 9.32
C ALA A 200 -6.62 -23.09 8.91
N ASN A 201 -6.50 -23.37 7.61
CA ASN A 201 -6.44 -24.74 7.07
C ASN A 201 -5.21 -25.50 7.58
N ASP A 202 -4.05 -24.86 7.62
CA ASP A 202 -2.81 -25.43 8.18
C ASP A 202 -2.96 -25.83 9.67
N LEU A 203 -3.74 -25.07 10.46
CA LEU A 203 -4.09 -25.47 11.83
C LEU A 203 -5.00 -26.70 11.86
N TYR A 204 -6.03 -26.74 11.00
CA TYR A 204 -6.92 -27.89 10.90
C TYR A 204 -6.19 -29.15 10.44
N ASP A 205 -5.30 -29.07 9.46
CA ASP A 205 -4.55 -30.21 8.95
C ASP A 205 -3.58 -30.77 10.00
N ARG A 206 -2.93 -29.89 10.77
CA ARG A 206 -2.14 -30.31 11.95
C ARG A 206 -2.98 -31.02 13.01
N ALA A 207 -4.22 -30.60 13.23
CA ALA A 207 -5.10 -31.23 14.21
C ALA A 207 -5.63 -32.58 13.71
N ARG A 208 -6.01 -32.66 12.42
CA ARG A 208 -6.48 -33.90 11.78
C ARG A 208 -5.48 -35.05 11.89
N SER A 209 -4.19 -34.77 11.80
CA SER A 209 -3.16 -35.81 11.98
C SER A 209 -3.01 -36.31 13.42
N ARG A 210 -3.58 -35.61 14.40
CA ARG A 210 -3.48 -35.91 15.84
C ARG A 210 -4.78 -36.43 16.46
N VAL A 211 -5.89 -36.35 15.75
CA VAL A 211 -7.22 -36.77 16.21
C VAL A 211 -7.62 -38.02 15.45
N ASN A 212 -7.92 -39.10 16.16
CA ASN A 212 -8.36 -40.36 15.56
C ASN A 212 -9.73 -40.77 16.12
N LEU A 213 -10.78 -40.17 15.58
CA LEU A 213 -12.17 -40.43 16.00
C LEU A 213 -12.56 -41.90 15.91
N THR A 214 -12.06 -42.62 14.91
CA THR A 214 -12.31 -44.06 14.75
C THR A 214 -11.62 -44.85 15.87
N GLY A 215 -10.37 -44.51 16.19
CA GLY A 215 -9.66 -45.08 17.33
C GLY A 215 -10.35 -44.77 18.66
N LEU A 216 -10.84 -43.55 18.83
CA LEU A 216 -11.58 -43.12 20.00
C LEU A 216 -12.92 -43.88 20.14
N TYR A 217 -13.61 -44.13 19.02
CA TYR A 217 -14.82 -44.94 19.00
C TYR A 217 -14.53 -46.38 19.45
N TYR A 218 -13.50 -47.04 18.90
CA TYR A 218 -13.13 -48.38 19.37
C TYR A 218 -12.70 -48.39 20.84
N ALA A 219 -11.94 -47.39 21.29
CA ALA A 219 -11.55 -47.24 22.69
C ALA A 219 -12.78 -47.09 23.61
N SER A 220 -13.85 -46.44 23.15
CA SER A 220 -15.10 -46.32 23.93
C SER A 220 -15.79 -47.66 24.20
N LEU A 221 -15.53 -48.67 23.35
CA LEU A 221 -16.14 -49.99 23.45
C LEU A 221 -15.26 -51.00 24.19
N SER A 222 -13.93 -50.83 24.19
CA SER A 222 -13.00 -51.86 24.66
C SER A 222 -11.97 -51.42 25.70
N ALA A 223 -11.73 -50.12 25.91
CA ALA A 223 -10.71 -49.64 26.84
C ALA A 223 -11.25 -49.50 28.28
N PRO A 224 -10.39 -49.63 29.31
CA PRO A 224 -10.73 -49.23 30.68
C PRO A 224 -11.24 -47.78 30.73
N GLN A 225 -12.22 -47.53 31.61
CA GLN A 225 -12.97 -46.27 31.61
C GLN A 225 -12.09 -45.04 31.88
N ASP A 226 -11.10 -45.15 32.76
CA ASP A 226 -10.11 -44.12 33.06
C ASP A 226 -9.22 -43.78 31.85
N GLN A 227 -8.78 -44.80 31.11
CA GLN A 227 -7.97 -44.62 29.90
C GLN A 227 -8.77 -43.98 28.77
N PHE A 228 -10.02 -44.41 28.56
CA PHE A 228 -10.92 -43.80 27.57
C PHE A 228 -11.15 -42.32 27.86
N ILE A 229 -11.46 -41.97 29.12
CA ILE A 229 -11.69 -40.58 29.55
C ILE A 229 -10.45 -39.72 29.27
N GLY A 230 -9.25 -40.23 29.56
CA GLY A 230 -8.00 -39.53 29.27
C GLY A 230 -7.80 -39.26 27.77
N LEU A 231 -8.02 -40.26 26.92
CA LEU A 231 -7.94 -40.13 25.46
C LEU A 231 -8.97 -39.15 24.90
N TYR A 232 -10.21 -39.24 25.37
CA TYR A 232 -11.29 -38.34 24.98
C TYR A 232 -10.94 -36.89 25.29
N PHE A 233 -10.55 -36.58 26.54
CA PHE A 233 -10.20 -35.21 26.92
C PHE A 233 -8.94 -34.69 26.22
N TYR A 234 -8.00 -35.58 25.88
CA TYR A 234 -6.82 -35.21 25.09
C TYR A 234 -7.20 -34.76 23.68
N GLU A 235 -7.98 -35.56 22.95
CA GLU A 235 -8.44 -35.21 21.59
C GLU A 235 -9.38 -34.00 21.61
N GLU A 236 -10.31 -33.94 22.55
CA GLU A 236 -11.23 -32.82 22.74
C GLU A 236 -10.49 -31.50 22.99
N ARG A 237 -9.41 -31.52 23.79
CA ARG A 237 -8.55 -30.34 23.98
C ARG A 237 -7.92 -29.89 22.67
N ILE A 238 -7.38 -30.81 21.88
CA ILE A 238 -6.76 -30.48 20.57
C ILE A 238 -7.79 -29.86 19.63
N ILE A 239 -8.99 -30.45 19.54
CA ILE A 239 -10.08 -29.96 18.70
C ILE A 239 -10.47 -28.55 19.14
N ARG A 240 -10.67 -28.33 20.45
CA ARG A 240 -11.08 -27.04 21.01
C ARG A 240 -10.03 -25.95 20.80
N GLU A 241 -8.75 -26.24 21.07
CA GLU A 241 -7.65 -25.30 20.85
C GLU A 241 -7.53 -24.93 19.37
N THR A 242 -7.61 -25.93 18.49
CA THR A 242 -7.55 -25.73 17.04
C THR A 242 -8.72 -24.89 16.55
N ASN A 243 -9.95 -25.20 16.96
CA ASN A 243 -11.14 -24.42 16.61
C ASN A 243 -11.04 -22.98 17.11
N ARG A 244 -10.51 -22.77 18.32
CA ARG A 244 -10.30 -21.43 18.86
C ARG A 244 -9.28 -20.63 18.05
N ASP A 245 -8.16 -21.25 17.67
CA ASP A 245 -7.07 -20.54 17.00
C ASP A 245 -7.30 -20.39 15.50
N ALA A 246 -7.76 -21.44 14.81
CA ALA A 246 -8.18 -21.37 13.41
C ALA A 246 -9.40 -20.46 13.23
N GLY A 247 -10.34 -20.49 14.18
CA GLY A 247 -11.52 -19.62 14.18
C GLY A 247 -11.18 -18.13 14.24
N LYS A 248 -10.06 -17.72 14.85
CA LYS A 248 -9.60 -16.32 14.79
C LYS A 248 -9.26 -15.91 13.36
N TYR A 249 -8.52 -16.76 12.64
CA TYR A 249 -8.15 -16.52 11.25
C TYR A 249 -9.36 -16.56 10.32
N GLN A 250 -10.27 -17.52 10.51
CA GLN A 250 -11.51 -17.59 9.75
C GLN A 250 -12.41 -16.37 9.97
N LYS A 251 -12.49 -15.82 11.19
CA LYS A 251 -13.23 -14.57 11.44
C LYS A 251 -12.63 -13.36 10.72
N LEU A 252 -11.31 -13.31 10.58
CA LEU A 252 -10.63 -12.25 9.83
C LEU A 252 -10.83 -12.43 8.32
N ALA A 253 -10.63 -13.64 7.81
CA ALA A 253 -10.81 -13.94 6.39
C ALA A 253 -12.27 -13.80 5.95
N GLY A 254 -13.18 -14.42 6.70
CA GLY A 254 -14.50 -14.81 6.23
C GLY A 254 -14.43 -16.06 5.35
N ASN A 255 -15.59 -16.60 4.99
CA ASN A 255 -15.70 -17.74 4.07
C ASN A 255 -16.62 -17.41 2.90
N PHE A 256 -16.19 -17.78 1.71
CA PHE A 256 -16.94 -17.64 0.46
C PHE A 256 -16.85 -18.94 -0.32
N GLY A 257 -17.87 -19.79 -0.16
CA GLY A 257 -17.98 -21.07 -0.87
C GLY A 257 -19.35 -21.24 -1.50
N ARG A 258 -19.42 -21.88 -2.68
CA ARG A 258 -20.68 -22.18 -3.40
C ARG A 258 -21.72 -22.93 -2.54
N HIS A 259 -21.30 -23.59 -1.46
CA HIS A 259 -22.15 -24.48 -0.65
C HIS A 259 -22.11 -24.18 0.87
N GLU A 260 -21.27 -23.24 1.33
CA GLU A 260 -21.05 -22.99 2.77
C GLU A 260 -21.69 -21.67 3.27
N GLY A 261 -22.43 -20.98 2.40
CA GLY A 261 -23.01 -19.67 2.72
C GLY A 261 -21.94 -18.56 2.82
N LEU A 262 -22.39 -17.33 2.95
CA LEU A 262 -21.49 -16.17 3.06
C LEU A 262 -21.31 -15.82 4.53
N THR A 263 -20.18 -16.22 5.11
CA THR A 263 -19.80 -15.75 6.45
C THR A 263 -18.82 -14.60 6.26
N GLY A 264 -19.33 -13.38 6.41
CA GLY A 264 -18.53 -12.19 6.18
C GLY A 264 -17.43 -12.03 7.23
N GLY A 265 -16.21 -11.83 6.77
CA GLY A 265 -15.04 -11.48 7.58
C GLY A 265 -14.45 -10.16 7.15
N VAL A 266 -13.53 -9.62 7.95
CA VAL A 266 -12.89 -8.30 7.72
C VAL A 266 -12.30 -8.20 6.32
N MET A 267 -11.69 -9.27 5.80
CA MET A 267 -11.11 -9.27 4.46
C MET A 267 -12.20 -9.23 3.37
N ILE A 268 -13.27 -10.02 3.48
CA ILE A 268 -14.38 -9.99 2.52
C ILE A 268 -15.08 -8.62 2.52
N TYR A 269 -15.37 -8.07 3.70
CA TYR A 269 -15.97 -6.74 3.82
C TYR A 269 -15.05 -5.65 3.28
N GLY A 270 -13.75 -5.75 3.56
CA GLY A 270 -12.74 -4.84 3.02
C GLY A 270 -12.67 -4.87 1.50
N MET A 271 -12.64 -6.07 0.89
CA MET A 271 -12.70 -6.21 -0.57
C MET A 271 -13.95 -5.56 -1.16
N ALA A 272 -15.13 -5.86 -0.60
CA ALA A 272 -16.40 -5.32 -1.11
C ALA A 272 -16.45 -3.79 -0.99
N ALA A 273 -16.04 -3.23 0.16
CA ALA A 273 -15.99 -1.79 0.37
C ALA A 273 -15.03 -1.11 -0.60
N MET A 274 -13.84 -1.68 -0.82
CA MET A 274 -12.86 -1.14 -1.75
C MET A 274 -13.34 -1.20 -3.21
N LEU A 275 -14.04 -2.26 -3.62
CA LEU A 275 -14.65 -2.33 -4.95
C LEU A 275 -15.73 -1.26 -5.14
N ILE A 276 -16.59 -1.06 -4.14
CA ILE A 276 -17.61 0.00 -4.17
C ILE A 276 -16.93 1.37 -4.29
N LEU A 277 -15.89 1.63 -3.51
CA LEU A 277 -15.12 2.88 -3.61
C LEU A 277 -14.46 3.04 -4.98
N ALA A 278 -13.89 1.98 -5.54
CA ALA A 278 -13.28 2.02 -6.87
C ALA A 278 -14.31 2.42 -7.93
N ILE A 279 -15.49 1.80 -7.93
CA ILE A 279 -16.59 2.14 -8.85
C ILE A 279 -17.09 3.56 -8.61
N THR A 280 -17.25 3.96 -7.36
CA THR A 280 -17.75 5.29 -6.98
C THR A 280 -16.80 6.38 -7.45
N PHE A 281 -15.49 6.23 -7.18
CA PHE A 281 -14.50 7.20 -7.60
C PHE A 281 -14.26 7.18 -9.11
N TYR A 282 -14.33 6.01 -9.75
CA TYR A 282 -14.32 5.95 -11.20
C TYR A 282 -15.50 6.72 -11.80
N TRP A 283 -16.71 6.52 -11.26
CA TRP A 283 -17.91 7.24 -11.70
C TRP A 283 -17.86 8.74 -11.42
N LEU A 284 -17.39 9.15 -10.25
CA LEU A 284 -17.18 10.57 -9.92
C LEU A 284 -16.06 11.20 -10.76
N GLY A 285 -15.14 10.38 -11.25
CA GLY A 285 -14.14 10.73 -12.23
C GLY A 285 -14.76 11.01 -13.60
N LEU A 286 -15.80 10.29 -14.02
CA LEU A 286 -16.46 10.54 -15.30
C LEU A 286 -17.06 11.94 -15.33
N ASP A 287 -16.62 12.74 -16.29
CA ASP A 287 -16.96 14.13 -16.48
C ASP A 287 -17.87 14.32 -17.71
N GLU A 288 -18.63 15.42 -17.76
CA GLU A 288 -19.56 15.73 -18.86
C GLU A 288 -18.86 15.80 -20.24
N GLU A 289 -17.53 15.95 -20.26
CA GLU A 289 -16.72 15.89 -21.48
C GLU A 289 -16.45 14.47 -21.99
N THR A 290 -16.58 13.42 -21.16
CA THR A 290 -16.42 12.01 -21.58
C THR A 290 -17.76 11.30 -21.79
N LEU A 291 -18.79 11.64 -21.01
CA LEU A 291 -20.12 11.02 -21.09
C LEU A 291 -21.22 12.07 -20.85
N ASP A 292 -21.99 12.36 -21.89
CA ASP A 292 -23.18 13.20 -21.82
C ASP A 292 -24.42 12.31 -21.67
N VAL A 293 -25.11 12.42 -20.54
CA VAL A 293 -26.31 11.64 -20.22
C VAL A 293 -27.48 12.56 -19.95
N GLY A 294 -28.58 12.34 -20.66
CA GLY A 294 -29.76 13.19 -20.54
C GLY A 294 -31.01 12.50 -21.06
N ALA A 295 -32.12 13.22 -20.99
CA ALA A 295 -33.40 12.79 -21.52
C ALA A 295 -33.90 13.88 -22.47
N VAL A 296 -34.07 13.55 -23.75
CA VAL A 296 -34.56 14.50 -24.75
C VAL A 296 -36.01 14.17 -25.04
N PRO A 297 -36.93 15.15 -25.05
CA PRO A 297 -38.27 14.93 -25.55
C PRO A 297 -38.19 14.49 -27.01
N LYS A 298 -38.74 13.33 -27.32
CA LYS A 298 -38.78 12.83 -28.68
C LYS A 298 -39.63 13.79 -29.51
N ASN A 299 -39.06 14.34 -30.58
CA ASN A 299 -39.78 15.22 -31.50
C ASN A 299 -40.86 14.41 -32.23
N LEU A 300 -42.02 14.28 -31.59
CA LEU A 300 -43.25 13.83 -32.23
C LEU A 300 -43.76 15.02 -33.04
N ASN A 301 -43.44 15.02 -34.33
CA ASN A 301 -44.02 15.95 -35.29
C ASN A 301 -45.50 15.55 -35.48
N ASN A 302 -46.34 15.84 -34.48
CA ASN A 302 -47.76 15.54 -34.49
C ASN A 302 -48.52 16.83 -34.84
N PRO A 303 -48.97 17.03 -36.10
CA PRO A 303 -49.68 18.23 -36.52
C PRO A 303 -51.05 18.41 -35.83
N TYR A 304 -51.50 17.43 -35.04
CA TYR A 304 -52.72 17.48 -34.26
C TYR A 304 -52.41 17.11 -32.80
N ALA A 305 -51.94 18.08 -32.01
CA ALA A 305 -51.73 17.89 -30.58
C ALA A 305 -53.08 17.70 -29.86
N ILE A 306 -53.33 16.50 -29.32
CA ILE A 306 -54.55 16.16 -28.57
C ILE A 306 -54.26 16.39 -27.08
N PRO A 307 -55.14 17.08 -26.32
CA PRO A 307 -54.96 17.25 -24.87
C PRO A 307 -54.88 15.90 -24.16
N GLY A 308 -53.78 15.65 -23.43
CA GLY A 308 -53.54 14.41 -22.68
C GLY A 308 -52.48 13.47 -23.25
N GLN A 309 -51.77 13.84 -24.33
CA GLN A 309 -50.67 13.03 -24.87
C GLN A 309 -49.44 13.07 -23.95
N PHE A 310 -48.93 11.89 -23.57
CA PHE A 310 -47.67 11.76 -22.86
C PHE A 310 -46.50 12.08 -23.80
N ILE A 311 -45.56 12.90 -23.35
CA ILE A 311 -44.32 13.18 -24.07
C ILE A 311 -43.45 11.92 -23.95
N GLU A 312 -43.18 11.23 -25.06
CA GLU A 312 -42.13 10.20 -25.07
C GLU A 312 -40.78 10.88 -24.85
N ILE A 313 -40.06 10.41 -23.82
CA ILE A 313 -38.75 10.93 -23.45
C ILE A 313 -37.74 9.83 -23.78
N ASP A 314 -36.81 10.11 -24.67
CA ASP A 314 -35.73 9.18 -24.98
C ASP A 314 -34.52 9.54 -24.11
N SER A 315 -34.12 8.61 -23.24
CA SER A 315 -32.86 8.69 -22.50
C SER A 315 -31.70 8.41 -23.45
N PHE A 316 -30.64 9.22 -23.37
CA PHE A 316 -29.42 9.00 -24.14
C PHE A 316 -28.18 8.99 -23.25
N ALA A 317 -27.15 8.29 -23.73
CA ALA A 317 -25.81 8.30 -23.18
C ALA A 317 -24.83 8.41 -24.36
N LYS A 318 -24.10 9.53 -24.44
CA LYS A 318 -23.19 9.84 -25.54
C LYS A 318 -21.76 9.97 -25.02
N PHE A 319 -20.88 9.09 -25.48
CA PHE A 319 -19.45 9.20 -25.18
C PHE A 319 -18.79 10.23 -26.08
N ASN A 320 -18.19 11.25 -25.47
CA ASN A 320 -17.45 12.30 -26.17
C ASN A 320 -15.94 11.98 -26.06
N LEU A 321 -15.44 11.12 -26.96
CA LEU A 321 -14.01 10.81 -27.02
C LEU A 321 -13.30 11.91 -27.84
N LYS A 322 -12.51 12.78 -27.19
CA LYS A 322 -11.52 13.60 -27.88
C LYS A 322 -10.24 12.78 -28.05
N PHE A 323 -9.92 12.42 -29.29
CA PHE A 323 -8.59 11.98 -29.69
C PHE A 323 -7.62 13.17 -29.73
#